data_AF-A0A7D6ZGE8-F1
#
_entry.id   AF-A0A7D6ZGE8-F1
#
_cell.length_a   1.000
_cell.length_b   1.000
_cell.length_c   1.000
_cell.angle_alpha   90.00
_cell.angle_beta   90.00
_cell.angle_gamma   90.00
#
_symmetry.space_group_name_H-M   'P 1'
#
loop_
_entity.id
_entity.type
_entity.pdbx_description
1 polymer ?
#
loop_
_entity_poly.entity_id
_entity_poly.type
_entity_poly.pdbx_seq_one_letter_code
_entity_poly.pdbx_strand_id
1 'polypeptide(L)'
;MGKRRFLHTVALLGVVMLAAACGSNEPEAPRSESATATTTVTTSATTGPPSGTAPPAQGAPTAGTTQVTTEPPSDSTPAGEGTVIIRTQSLSGVAIPYVPVRLTLHQPCNPTGHDLPEGTPETQRWDATTDLDGKAVITVPTGCYRLGMTAPPGTNPVPEGLHTLFLESSGQTVTGQLRFQDPAPGPLCAGQTIVHDLNVESWLREATPTVTNCDGFWAVIVWDVPGDSQRIVSRTPSTPWSTYVGFPHDVCWSTARADGVPDSYEKYFSTC
;
A
#
# COMPACT_ATOMS: atom_id res chain seq x y z
N MET A 1 3.67 -9.37 -64.10
CA MET A 1 4.21 -9.65 -62.76
C MET A 1 4.53 -8.31 -62.10
N GLY A 2 3.73 -7.92 -61.11
CA GLY A 2 3.60 -6.54 -60.65
C GLY A 2 4.73 -6.09 -59.72
N LYS A 3 5.43 -5.02 -60.11
CA LYS A 3 6.27 -4.19 -59.24
C LYS A 3 5.41 -3.07 -58.67
N ARG A 4 5.04 -3.14 -57.38
CA ARG A 4 4.49 -1.99 -56.65
C ARG A 4 5.65 -1.21 -56.03
N ARG A 5 5.94 -0.03 -56.59
CA ARG A 5 6.84 0.96 -56.01
C ARG A 5 6.03 1.80 -55.03
N PHE A 6 6.41 1.76 -53.75
CA PHE A 6 5.86 2.65 -52.73
C PHE A 6 6.47 4.04 -52.88
N LEU A 7 5.61 5.04 -52.98
CA LEU A 7 5.93 6.46 -53.01
C LEU A 7 6.48 6.92 -51.66
N HIS A 8 7.62 7.61 -51.67
CA HIS A 8 8.07 8.44 -50.57
C HIS A 8 7.20 9.69 -50.47
N THR A 9 6.65 9.97 -49.29
CA THR A 9 6.13 11.31 -48.96
C THR A 9 6.94 11.83 -47.78
N VAL A 10 7.77 12.83 -48.08
CA VAL A 10 8.48 13.68 -47.13
C VAL A 10 7.51 14.77 -46.68
N ALA A 11 7.32 14.94 -45.37
CA ALA A 11 6.69 16.13 -44.80
C ALA A 11 7.64 16.72 -43.75
N LEU A 12 8.11 17.92 -44.08
CA LEU A 12 8.97 18.83 -43.32
C LEU A 12 8.08 19.87 -42.61
N LEU A 13 8.68 20.55 -41.63
CA LEU A 13 8.20 21.72 -40.86
C LEU A 13 7.23 21.41 -39.68
N GLY A 14 7.38 22.02 -38.49
CA GLY A 14 8.17 23.20 -38.16
C GLY A 14 8.44 23.35 -36.67
N VAL A 15 9.55 24.03 -36.41
CA VAL A 15 10.03 24.52 -35.11
C VAL A 15 9.28 25.80 -34.75
N VAL A 16 8.77 25.90 -33.52
CA VAL A 16 8.48 27.19 -32.89
C VAL A 16 9.19 27.21 -31.54
N MET A 17 10.27 27.99 -31.50
CA MET A 17 10.92 28.48 -30.29
C MET A 17 10.17 29.73 -29.81
N LEU A 18 9.84 29.80 -28.53
CA LEU A 18 9.58 31.06 -27.82
C LEU A 18 10.24 30.96 -26.44
N ALA A 19 11.27 31.79 -26.27
CA ALA A 19 12.04 31.94 -25.06
C ALA A 19 11.80 33.32 -24.44
N ALA A 20 11.96 33.34 -23.11
CA ALA A 20 12.24 34.47 -22.21
C ALA A 20 11.10 35.46 -21.88
N ALA A 21 10.80 35.61 -20.59
CA ALA A 21 11.45 36.63 -19.76
C ALA A 21 11.07 36.53 -18.27
N CYS A 22 12.00 37.01 -17.45
CA CYS A 22 12.08 37.00 -15.99
C CYS A 22 10.95 37.74 -15.26
N GLY A 23 10.65 37.28 -14.05
CA GLY A 23 9.82 37.98 -13.07
C GLY A 23 10.03 37.43 -11.67
N SER A 24 11.11 37.87 -11.02
CA SER A 24 11.40 37.67 -9.60
C SER A 24 10.38 38.41 -8.72
N ASN A 25 9.70 37.71 -7.83
CA ASN A 25 9.09 38.29 -6.63
C ASN A 25 9.12 37.26 -5.49
N GLU A 26 9.97 37.57 -4.53
CA GLU A 26 10.17 36.91 -3.25
C GLU A 26 9.07 37.37 -2.27
N PRO A 27 8.33 36.46 -1.63
CA PRO A 27 7.54 36.79 -0.45
C PRO A 27 8.24 36.30 0.81
N GLU A 28 8.58 37.30 1.62
CA GLU A 28 8.99 37.27 3.03
C GLU A 28 8.22 36.23 3.85
N ALA A 29 8.94 35.32 4.51
CA ALA A 29 8.37 34.36 5.44
C ALA A 29 8.10 35.01 6.81
N PRO A 30 6.88 34.96 7.36
CA PRO A 30 6.67 35.30 8.76
C PRO A 30 7.26 34.21 9.66
N ARG A 31 8.07 34.63 10.64
CA ARG A 31 8.47 33.81 11.79
C ARG A 31 7.22 33.42 12.58
N SER A 32 6.92 32.12 12.63
CA SER A 32 6.01 31.56 13.62
C SER A 32 6.80 30.96 14.77
N GLU A 33 6.76 31.66 15.91
CA GLU A 33 7.02 31.11 17.23
C GLU A 33 6.02 29.99 17.51
N SER A 34 6.49 28.78 17.82
CA SER A 34 5.65 27.70 18.36
C SER A 34 6.07 27.42 19.79
N ALA A 35 5.14 27.74 20.69
CA ALA A 35 5.22 27.49 22.12
C ALA A 35 5.23 25.99 22.42
N THR A 36 6.09 25.60 23.37
CA THR A 36 6.18 24.26 23.93
C THR A 36 4.98 23.99 24.84
N ALA A 37 4.09 23.07 24.43
CA ALA A 37 3.02 22.57 25.30
C ALA A 37 3.52 21.34 26.09
N THR A 38 3.81 21.54 27.37
CA THR A 38 4.07 20.47 28.34
C THR A 38 2.75 19.82 28.73
N THR A 39 2.55 18.54 28.41
CA THR A 39 1.40 17.77 28.90
C THR A 39 1.83 16.90 30.08
N THR A 40 1.30 17.22 31.26
CA THR A 40 1.48 16.45 32.50
C THR A 40 0.50 15.27 32.51
N VAL A 41 1.02 14.05 32.61
CA VAL A 41 0.20 12.83 32.77
C VAL A 41 -0.03 12.61 34.26
N THR A 42 -1.28 12.76 34.71
CA THR A 42 -1.72 12.39 36.06
C THR A 42 -2.27 10.97 36.04
N THR A 43 -1.54 10.04 36.65
CA THR A 43 -1.99 8.68 36.96
C THR A 43 -2.79 8.68 38.26
N SER A 44 -4.01 8.14 38.24
CA SER A 44 -4.75 7.80 39.46
C SER A 44 -4.85 6.28 39.59
N ALA A 45 -4.16 5.76 40.60
CA ALA A 45 -4.35 4.40 41.11
C ALA A 45 -5.59 4.37 42.01
N THR A 46 -6.39 3.30 41.93
CA THR A 46 -7.45 3.03 42.91
C THR A 46 -7.37 1.57 43.36
N THR A 47 -7.13 1.44 44.65
CA THR A 47 -7.11 0.29 45.55
C THR A 47 -8.46 -0.43 45.65
N GLY A 48 -8.47 -1.77 45.72
CA GLY A 48 -9.62 -2.59 46.19
C GLY A 48 -9.70 -2.65 47.74
N PRO A 49 -10.23 -3.70 48.39
CA PRO A 49 -11.34 -4.65 48.11
C PRO A 49 -12.41 -4.56 49.25
N PRO A 50 -13.37 -5.52 49.46
CA PRO A 50 -13.07 -6.79 50.12
C PRO A 50 -13.95 -8.02 49.77
N SER A 51 -13.45 -9.17 50.20
CA SER A 51 -14.07 -10.52 50.22
C SER A 51 -15.25 -10.64 51.19
N GLY A 52 -16.19 -11.55 50.88
CA GLY A 52 -17.23 -12.04 51.79
C GLY A 52 -17.70 -13.44 51.40
N THR A 53 -17.96 -14.30 52.39
CA THR A 53 -18.02 -15.78 52.30
C THR A 53 -19.44 -16.34 52.56
N ALA A 54 -19.73 -17.54 51.99
CA ALA A 54 -20.53 -18.69 52.53
C ALA A 54 -22.09 -18.78 52.31
N PRO A 55 -22.78 -19.94 52.59
CA PRO A 55 -23.07 -21.13 51.73
C PRO A 55 -24.60 -21.58 51.73
N PRO A 56 -25.01 -22.88 51.68
CA PRO A 56 -25.34 -23.73 50.50
C PRO A 56 -26.83 -24.25 50.40
N ALA A 57 -27.09 -25.02 49.32
CA ALA A 57 -27.98 -26.20 49.17
C ALA A 57 -29.37 -26.12 48.47
N GLN A 58 -29.51 -27.06 47.50
CA GLN A 58 -30.65 -27.93 47.13
C GLN A 58 -31.98 -27.36 46.56
N GLY A 59 -32.33 -27.88 45.38
CA GLY A 59 -33.71 -27.94 44.88
C GLY A 59 -33.79 -28.41 43.42
N ALA A 60 -34.03 -29.71 43.21
CA ALA A 60 -34.52 -30.24 41.94
C ALA A 60 -36.06 -30.07 41.88
N PRO A 61 -36.63 -29.86 40.69
CA PRO A 61 -37.60 -30.85 40.23
C PRO A 61 -37.52 -31.20 38.73
N THR A 62 -38.14 -32.33 38.44
CA THR A 62 -38.19 -33.10 37.20
C THR A 62 -39.34 -32.67 36.28
N ALA A 63 -39.09 -32.91 34.98
CA ALA A 63 -40.03 -33.16 33.86
C ALA A 63 -40.73 -32.01 33.13
N GLY A 64 -40.44 -31.97 31.83
CA GLY A 64 -41.48 -32.02 30.80
C GLY A 64 -41.58 -30.78 29.91
N THR A 65 -40.74 -30.69 28.87
CA THR A 65 -41.08 -29.87 27.69
C THR A 65 -40.45 -30.44 26.42
N THR A 66 -41.33 -30.97 25.57
CA THR A 66 -41.28 -31.10 24.11
C THR A 66 -39.96 -30.76 23.42
N GLN A 67 -39.24 -31.78 22.95
CA GLN A 67 -38.26 -31.62 21.88
C GLN A 67 -39.01 -31.24 20.60
N VAL A 68 -39.03 -29.95 20.28
CA VAL A 68 -39.16 -29.50 18.90
C VAL A 68 -37.82 -29.79 18.24
N THR A 69 -37.78 -30.84 17.41
CA THR A 69 -36.71 -31.01 16.45
C THR A 69 -36.82 -29.87 15.44
N THR A 70 -36.22 -28.72 15.77
CA THR A 70 -35.92 -27.70 14.78
C THR A 70 -34.86 -28.31 13.87
N GLU A 71 -35.30 -28.74 12.70
CA GLU A 71 -34.45 -28.98 11.55
C GLU A 71 -33.52 -27.76 11.39
N PRO A 72 -32.18 -27.94 11.35
CA PRO A 72 -31.29 -26.82 11.07
C PRO A 72 -31.66 -26.33 9.66
N PRO A 73 -31.91 -25.02 9.43
CA PRO A 73 -32.04 -24.51 8.08
C PRO A 73 -30.67 -24.60 7.40
N SER A 74 -30.36 -25.77 6.88
CA SER A 74 -29.29 -26.00 5.91
C SER A 74 -29.82 -25.61 4.54
N ASP A 75 -29.97 -24.30 4.34
CA ASP A 75 -30.11 -23.72 3.00
C ASP A 75 -29.63 -22.27 3.06
N SER A 76 -28.33 -22.10 3.29
CA SER A 76 -27.67 -20.85 2.94
C SER A 76 -27.71 -20.77 1.41
N THR A 77 -28.70 -20.05 0.90
CA THR A 77 -28.77 -19.58 -0.50
C THR A 77 -27.38 -19.14 -0.94
N PRO A 78 -26.92 -19.44 -2.17
CA PRO A 78 -25.64 -18.95 -2.67
C PRO A 78 -25.58 -17.45 -2.43
N ALA A 79 -24.70 -17.01 -1.54
CA ALA A 79 -24.47 -15.60 -1.30
C ALA A 79 -24.11 -14.99 -2.66
N GLY A 80 -24.86 -13.98 -3.10
CA GLY A 80 -24.54 -13.31 -4.35
C GLY A 80 -23.10 -12.78 -4.30
N GLU A 81 -22.39 -12.80 -5.41
CA GLU A 81 -21.03 -12.25 -5.45
C GLU A 81 -21.07 -10.75 -5.74
N GLY A 82 -20.11 -10.01 -5.21
CA GLY A 82 -19.81 -8.65 -5.62
C GLY A 82 -18.30 -8.40 -5.60
N THR A 83 -17.92 -7.12 -5.62
CA THR A 83 -16.52 -6.71 -5.76
C THR A 83 -16.10 -5.81 -4.61
N VAL A 84 -14.94 -6.10 -4.03
CA VAL A 84 -14.25 -5.23 -3.08
C VAL A 84 -13.02 -4.65 -3.76
N ILE A 85 -12.88 -3.33 -3.72
CA ILE A 85 -11.67 -2.62 -4.13
C ILE A 85 -10.97 -2.10 -2.88
N ILE A 86 -9.74 -2.55 -2.61
CA ILE A 86 -8.92 -2.01 -1.53
C ILE A 86 -7.95 -1.00 -2.14
N ARG A 87 -7.93 0.22 -1.61
CA ARG A 87 -7.03 1.31 -2.05
C ARG A 87 -5.97 1.62 -1.02
N THR A 88 -4.73 1.78 -1.47
CA THR A 88 -3.58 2.18 -0.65
C THR A 88 -3.00 3.49 -1.18
N GLN A 89 -3.03 4.54 -0.36
CA GLN A 89 -2.56 5.87 -0.76
C GLN A 89 -2.09 6.70 0.43
N SER A 90 -1.30 7.73 0.18
CA SER A 90 -0.90 8.70 1.21
C SER A 90 -2.04 9.62 1.63
N LEU A 91 -1.80 10.46 2.66
CA LEU A 91 -2.78 11.46 3.10
C LEU A 91 -3.12 12.46 1.98
N SER A 92 -2.14 12.87 1.18
CA SER A 92 -2.29 13.73 0.00
C SER A 92 -2.88 13.03 -1.23
N GLY A 93 -3.12 11.72 -1.18
CA GLY A 93 -3.78 10.95 -2.23
C GLY A 93 -2.85 10.31 -3.26
N VAL A 94 -1.54 10.29 -3.02
CA VAL A 94 -0.58 9.60 -3.88
C VAL A 94 -0.72 8.08 -3.67
N ALA A 95 -0.88 7.33 -4.76
CA ALA A 95 -0.96 5.87 -4.68
C ALA A 95 0.30 5.25 -4.10
N ILE A 96 0.13 4.25 -3.22
CA ILE A 96 1.22 3.45 -2.67
C ILE A 96 1.06 2.05 -3.23
N PRO A 97 1.88 1.67 -4.22
CA PRO A 97 1.73 0.41 -4.92
C PRO A 97 2.35 -0.76 -4.15
N TYR A 98 2.03 -1.99 -4.59
CA TYR A 98 2.61 -3.24 -4.10
C TYR A 98 2.45 -3.48 -2.60
N VAL A 99 1.37 -2.97 -2.01
CA VAL A 99 1.04 -3.21 -0.60
C VAL A 99 0.34 -4.56 -0.48
N PRO A 100 0.85 -5.49 0.33
CA PRO A 100 0.12 -6.70 0.67
C PRO A 100 -1.10 -6.34 1.52
N VAL A 101 -2.28 -6.66 1.01
CA VAL A 101 -3.58 -6.40 1.66
C VAL A 101 -4.29 -7.70 1.96
N ARG A 102 -5.15 -7.66 2.98
CA ARG A 102 -5.99 -8.76 3.42
C ARG A 102 -7.43 -8.31 3.51
N LEU A 103 -8.33 -9.19 3.10
CA LEU A 103 -9.77 -9.08 3.30
C LEU A 103 -10.26 -10.33 4.03
N THR A 104 -11.03 -10.18 5.10
CA THR A 104 -11.57 -11.29 5.88
C THR A 104 -13.08 -11.20 6.00
N LEU A 105 -13.80 -12.27 5.67
CA LEU A 105 -15.23 -12.39 5.88
C LEU A 105 -15.51 -12.82 7.32
N HIS A 106 -16.45 -12.15 7.96
CA HIS A 106 -16.87 -12.46 9.32
C HIS A 106 -18.35 -12.84 9.36
N GLN A 107 -18.67 -13.96 10.02
CA GLN A 107 -20.04 -14.47 10.11
C GLN A 107 -20.31 -15.09 11.50
N PRO A 108 -21.57 -15.06 11.98
CA PRO A 108 -22.73 -14.43 11.35
C PRO A 108 -22.65 -12.89 11.44
N CYS A 109 -23.24 -12.20 10.47
CA CYS A 109 -23.35 -10.74 10.47
C CYS A 109 -24.57 -10.29 9.66
N ASN A 110 -25.00 -9.03 9.85
CA ASN A 110 -26.05 -8.41 9.06
C ASN A 110 -25.46 -7.27 8.20
N PRO A 111 -25.16 -7.50 6.91
CA PRO A 111 -24.51 -6.48 6.07
C PRO A 111 -25.40 -5.26 5.85
N THR A 112 -26.72 -5.41 5.71
CA THR A 112 -27.67 -4.28 5.58
C THR A 112 -27.83 -3.50 6.88
N GLY A 113 -27.58 -4.14 8.02
CA GLY A 113 -27.55 -3.48 9.33
C GLY A 113 -26.27 -2.70 9.61
N HIS A 114 -25.25 -2.82 8.75
CA HIS A 114 -23.92 -2.22 8.91
C HIS A 114 -23.30 -2.52 10.28
N ASP A 115 -23.62 -3.71 10.80
CA ASP A 115 -23.19 -4.15 12.12
C ASP A 115 -22.36 -5.42 12.00
N LEU A 116 -21.15 -5.35 12.54
CA LEU A 116 -20.26 -6.48 12.71
C LEU A 116 -19.89 -6.57 14.19
N PRO A 117 -20.62 -7.39 14.96
CA PRO A 117 -20.38 -7.53 16.40
C PRO A 117 -18.93 -7.86 16.73
N GLU A 118 -18.47 -7.37 17.87
CA GLU A 118 -17.16 -7.74 18.39
C GLU A 118 -17.13 -9.24 18.71
N GLY A 119 -16.02 -9.91 18.38
CA GLY A 119 -15.87 -11.35 18.56
C GLY A 119 -16.47 -12.23 17.45
N THR A 120 -17.12 -11.66 16.43
CA THR A 120 -17.59 -12.44 15.27
C THR A 120 -16.41 -13.13 14.57
N PRO A 121 -16.44 -14.46 14.42
CA PRO A 121 -15.30 -15.20 13.90
C PRO A 121 -15.08 -14.91 12.41
N GLU A 122 -13.81 -14.93 12.01
CA GLU A 122 -13.40 -14.98 10.61
C GLU A 122 -13.76 -16.37 10.04
N THR A 123 -14.44 -16.40 8.90
CA THR A 123 -14.81 -17.65 8.22
C THR A 123 -14.09 -17.85 6.89
N GLN A 124 -13.65 -16.76 6.26
CA GLN A 124 -12.90 -16.81 5.01
C GLN A 124 -11.94 -15.62 4.89
N ARG A 125 -10.87 -15.81 4.10
CA ARG A 125 -9.83 -14.82 3.89
C ARG A 125 -9.37 -14.79 2.44
N TRP A 126 -9.04 -13.59 1.98
CA TRP A 126 -8.36 -13.31 0.72
C TRP A 126 -7.14 -12.44 1.00
N ASP A 127 -6.02 -12.80 0.39
CA ASP A 127 -4.81 -12.00 0.37
C ASP A 127 -4.58 -11.52 -1.07
N ALA A 128 -4.21 -10.25 -1.22
CA ALA A 128 -3.90 -9.65 -2.51
C ALA A 128 -2.73 -8.66 -2.37
N THR A 129 -2.22 -8.17 -3.48
CA THR A 129 -1.20 -7.10 -3.51
C THR A 129 -1.70 -6.00 -4.41
N THR A 130 -1.57 -4.74 -3.97
CA THR A 130 -2.03 -3.61 -4.76
C THR A 130 -1.17 -3.39 -6.00
N ASP A 131 -1.79 -2.94 -7.08
CA ASP A 131 -1.14 -2.60 -8.34
C ASP A 131 -0.41 -1.23 -8.28
N LEU A 132 0.08 -0.76 -9.44
CA LEU A 132 0.75 0.55 -9.58
C LEU A 132 -0.15 1.75 -9.21
N ASP A 133 -1.48 1.59 -9.28
CA ASP A 133 -2.45 2.59 -8.86
C ASP A 133 -2.78 2.48 -7.36
N GLY A 134 -2.14 1.57 -6.64
CA GLY A 134 -2.45 1.28 -5.24
C GLY A 134 -3.81 0.61 -5.07
N LYS A 135 -4.25 -0.24 -6.01
CA LYS A 135 -5.55 -0.93 -5.95
C LYS A 135 -5.39 -2.45 -5.92
N ALA A 136 -6.20 -3.12 -5.10
CA ALA A 136 -6.45 -4.55 -5.20
C ALA A 136 -7.94 -4.78 -5.42
N VAL A 137 -8.31 -5.60 -6.41
CA VAL A 137 -9.70 -5.90 -6.78
C VAL A 137 -9.97 -7.37 -6.48
N ILE A 138 -10.99 -7.64 -5.67
CA ILE A 138 -11.30 -8.99 -5.17
C ILE A 138 -12.80 -9.25 -5.36
N THR A 139 -13.16 -10.37 -5.99
CA THR A 139 -14.55 -10.85 -6.05
C THR A 139 -14.84 -11.72 -4.84
N VAL A 140 -15.91 -11.40 -4.12
CA VAL A 140 -16.28 -12.03 -2.83
C VAL A 140 -17.80 -12.13 -2.68
N PRO A 141 -18.33 -13.05 -1.84
CA PRO A 141 -19.76 -13.14 -1.56
C PRO A 141 -20.32 -11.90 -0.83
N THR A 142 -21.64 -11.70 -0.81
CA THR A 142 -22.28 -10.71 0.07
C THR A 142 -21.99 -11.04 1.54
N GLY A 143 -21.64 -10.03 2.34
CA GLY A 143 -21.25 -10.23 3.73
C GLY A 143 -20.58 -9.01 4.38
N CYS A 144 -20.08 -9.21 5.59
CA CYS A 144 -19.37 -8.19 6.36
C CYS A 144 -17.89 -8.55 6.43
N TYR A 145 -17.06 -7.57 6.13
CA TYR A 145 -15.65 -7.76 5.91
C TYR A 145 -14.83 -6.90 6.84
N ARG A 146 -13.67 -7.38 7.25
CA ARG A 146 -12.59 -6.53 7.73
C ARG A 146 -11.48 -6.50 6.69
N LEU A 147 -10.88 -5.34 6.47
CA LEU A 147 -9.68 -5.22 5.64
C LEU A 147 -8.47 -4.83 6.49
N GLY A 148 -7.29 -5.18 5.99
CA GLY A 148 -6.03 -4.80 6.61
C GLY A 148 -4.88 -4.89 5.62
N MET A 149 -3.68 -4.55 6.08
CA MET A 149 -2.45 -4.63 5.29
C MET A 149 -1.26 -5.01 6.14
N THR A 150 -0.22 -5.48 5.46
CA THR A 150 1.14 -5.43 5.98
C THR A 150 1.78 -4.17 5.39
N ALA A 151 2.11 -3.21 6.26
CA ALA A 151 2.73 -1.97 5.81
C ALA A 151 4.10 -2.25 5.18
N PRO A 152 4.36 -1.79 3.94
CA PRO A 152 5.66 -1.98 3.34
C PRO A 152 6.78 -1.26 4.11
N PRO A 153 8.02 -1.79 4.11
CA PRO A 153 9.17 -1.10 4.69
C PRO A 153 9.30 0.36 4.22
N GLY A 154 9.63 1.26 5.15
CA GLY A 154 9.77 2.69 4.89
C GLY A 154 8.44 3.46 4.77
N THR A 155 7.29 2.80 4.94
CA THR A 155 5.99 3.47 5.00
C THR A 155 5.49 3.58 6.44
N ASN A 156 4.67 4.60 6.71
CA ASN A 156 4.06 4.80 8.02
C ASN A 156 2.52 4.77 7.87
N PRO A 157 1.85 3.65 8.20
CA PRO A 157 0.41 3.54 8.04
C PRO A 157 -0.31 4.47 9.02
N VAL A 158 -1.42 5.06 8.58
CA VAL A 158 -2.31 5.83 9.44
C VAL A 158 -3.27 4.85 10.11
N PRO A 159 -3.33 4.79 11.46
CA PRO A 159 -4.34 4.02 12.15
C PRO A 159 -5.68 4.76 12.03
N GLU A 160 -6.35 4.61 10.89
CA GLU A 160 -7.76 4.99 10.76
C GLU A 160 -8.62 3.88 11.39
N GLY A 161 -9.74 4.25 12.00
CA GLY A 161 -10.61 3.33 12.75
C GLY A 161 -11.16 2.16 11.92
N LEU A 162 -11.98 1.33 12.59
CA LEU A 162 -12.53 0.04 12.14
C LEU A 162 -12.63 -0.10 10.62
N HIS A 163 -11.61 -0.76 10.05
CA HIS A 163 -11.50 -1.15 8.65
C HIS A 163 -12.55 -2.22 8.30
N THR A 164 -13.83 -1.83 8.29
CA THR A 164 -14.97 -2.71 8.05
C THR A 164 -15.65 -2.31 6.74
N LEU A 165 -16.06 -3.29 5.94
CA LEU A 165 -16.85 -3.09 4.71
C LEU A 165 -18.08 -4.00 4.74
N PHE A 166 -19.17 -3.53 4.15
CA PHE A 166 -20.42 -4.29 4.04
C PHE A 166 -20.81 -4.41 2.58
N LEU A 167 -20.89 -5.66 2.09
CA LEU A 167 -21.37 -5.98 0.76
C LEU A 167 -22.80 -6.52 0.89
N GLU A 168 -23.77 -5.65 0.61
CA GLU A 168 -25.19 -5.86 0.88
C GLU A 168 -25.92 -6.60 -0.24
N SER A 169 -25.41 -6.53 -1.47
CA SER A 169 -26.12 -7.05 -2.64
C SER A 169 -25.18 -7.66 -3.68
N SER A 170 -25.69 -8.63 -4.41
CA SER A 170 -25.02 -9.22 -5.57
C SER A 170 -24.71 -8.14 -6.62
N GLY A 171 -23.53 -8.19 -7.22
CA GLY A 171 -23.03 -7.23 -8.20
C GLY A 171 -22.60 -5.87 -7.62
N GLN A 172 -22.77 -5.65 -6.31
CA GLN A 172 -22.33 -4.41 -5.67
C GLN A 172 -20.79 -4.30 -5.73
N THR A 173 -20.29 -3.09 -5.89
CA THR A 173 -18.87 -2.77 -5.69
C THR A 173 -18.72 -1.87 -4.46
N VAL A 174 -17.87 -2.26 -3.53
CA VAL A 174 -17.51 -1.44 -2.36
C VAL A 174 -16.02 -1.15 -2.34
N THR A 175 -15.64 0.01 -1.83
CA THR A 175 -14.23 0.41 -1.77
C THR A 175 -13.82 0.62 -0.32
N GLY A 176 -12.77 -0.08 0.11
CA GLY A 176 -12.06 0.18 1.35
C GLY A 176 -10.78 0.94 1.10
N GLN A 177 -10.35 1.72 2.09
CA GLN A 177 -9.17 2.55 1.99
C GLN A 177 -8.23 2.29 3.16
N LEU A 178 -6.94 2.23 2.84
CA LEU A 178 -5.82 2.09 3.76
C LEU A 178 -4.85 3.23 3.47
N ARG A 179 -4.50 4.02 4.48
CA ARG A 179 -3.76 5.27 4.29
C ARG A 179 -2.40 5.26 4.95
N PHE A 180 -1.50 6.09 4.44
CA PHE A 180 -0.15 6.29 4.94
C PHE A 180 0.18 7.77 5.08
N GLN A 181 1.12 8.11 5.96
CA GLN A 181 1.60 9.48 6.13
C GLN A 181 2.32 10.01 4.87
N ASP A 182 2.28 11.33 4.68
CA ASP A 182 3.08 12.05 3.67
C ASP A 182 4.50 12.40 4.18
N PRO A 183 5.46 12.69 3.28
CA PRO A 183 5.38 12.64 1.83
C PRO A 183 5.56 11.21 1.30
N ALA A 184 4.63 10.77 0.45
CA ALA A 184 4.83 9.53 -0.30
C ALA A 184 5.57 9.81 -1.62
N PRO A 185 6.54 8.96 -2.00
CA PRO A 185 7.11 8.99 -3.34
C PRO A 185 6.03 8.68 -4.38
N GLY A 186 6.18 9.23 -5.59
CA GLY A 186 5.32 8.85 -6.71
C GLY A 186 5.43 7.35 -7.00
N PRO A 187 4.39 6.69 -7.56
CA PRO A 187 4.33 5.22 -7.65
C PRO A 187 5.54 4.57 -8.31
N LEU A 188 6.10 5.17 -9.36
CA LEU A 188 7.26 4.64 -10.07
C LEU A 188 8.58 4.77 -9.28
N CYS A 189 8.69 5.82 -8.47
CA CYS A 189 9.87 6.10 -7.64
C CYS A 189 9.73 5.58 -6.20
N ALA A 190 8.61 4.93 -5.88
CA ALA A 190 8.44 4.28 -4.60
C ALA A 190 9.46 3.15 -4.45
N GLY A 191 10.19 3.12 -3.32
CA GLY A 191 11.22 2.11 -3.09
C GLY A 191 10.69 0.68 -3.22
N GLN A 192 9.44 0.45 -2.82
CA GLN A 192 8.80 -0.86 -2.93
C GLN A 192 8.52 -1.29 -4.37
N THR A 193 8.17 -0.35 -5.26
CA THR A 193 8.07 -0.60 -6.70
C THR A 193 9.39 -1.07 -7.27
N ILE A 194 10.47 -0.35 -6.95
CA ILE A 194 11.81 -0.71 -7.40
C ILE A 194 12.21 -2.07 -6.83
N VAL A 195 12.04 -2.30 -5.53
CA VAL A 195 12.35 -3.59 -4.87
C VAL A 195 11.58 -4.75 -5.48
N HIS A 196 10.29 -4.57 -5.75
CA HIS A 196 9.44 -5.57 -6.40
C HIS A 196 9.97 -5.92 -7.79
N ASP A 197 10.21 -4.92 -8.63
CA ASP A 197 10.69 -5.07 -9.99
C ASP A 197 12.09 -5.70 -10.08
N LEU A 198 13.00 -5.30 -9.18
CA LEU A 198 14.34 -5.88 -9.10
C LEU A 198 14.34 -7.35 -8.67
N ASN A 199 13.25 -7.82 -8.04
CA ASN A 199 13.14 -9.16 -7.46
C ASN A 199 14.36 -9.56 -6.61
N VAL A 200 14.76 -8.66 -5.71
CA VAL A 200 15.90 -8.87 -4.81
C VAL A 200 15.66 -10.02 -3.82
N GLU A 201 16.73 -10.47 -3.17
CA GLU A 201 16.71 -11.47 -2.12
C GLU A 201 15.81 -11.05 -0.94
N SER A 202 15.28 -12.01 -0.18
CA SER A 202 14.32 -11.74 0.90
C SER A 202 14.84 -10.76 1.94
N TRP A 203 16.12 -10.85 2.32
CA TRP A 203 16.74 -9.96 3.30
C TRP A 203 16.80 -8.50 2.84
N LEU A 204 16.91 -8.23 1.53
CA LEU A 204 16.78 -6.87 0.97
C LEU A 204 15.32 -6.47 0.79
N ARG A 205 14.44 -7.43 0.46
CA ARG A 205 13.00 -7.17 0.33
C ARG A 205 12.37 -6.72 1.65
N GLU A 206 12.84 -7.26 2.76
CA GLU A 206 12.37 -6.94 4.12
C GLU A 206 13.05 -5.70 4.71
N ALA A 207 14.20 -5.29 4.19
CA ALA A 207 14.90 -4.09 4.63
C ALA A 207 14.24 -2.82 4.08
N THR A 208 14.46 -1.69 4.76
CA THR A 208 13.92 -0.39 4.33
C THR A 208 14.76 0.17 3.18
N PRO A 209 14.20 0.34 1.96
CA PRO A 209 14.90 0.98 0.87
C PRO A 209 14.80 2.51 0.97
N THR A 210 15.88 3.20 0.64
CA THR A 210 15.91 4.65 0.39
C THR A 210 16.20 4.88 -1.08
N VAL A 211 15.34 5.65 -1.74
CA VAL A 211 15.48 6.00 -3.16
C VAL A 211 15.85 7.47 -3.28
N THR A 212 16.89 7.77 -4.06
CA THR A 212 17.34 9.13 -4.36
C THR A 212 17.56 9.34 -5.86
N ASN A 213 17.55 10.59 -6.29
CA ASN A 213 17.73 11.00 -7.69
C ASN A 213 16.75 10.35 -8.68
N CYS A 214 15.56 9.92 -8.24
CA CYS A 214 14.62 9.26 -9.14
C CYS A 214 14.01 10.26 -10.13
N ASP A 215 14.24 10.06 -11.42
CA ASP A 215 13.65 10.86 -12.51
C ASP A 215 12.51 10.11 -13.26
N GLY A 216 12.17 8.91 -12.77
CA GLY A 216 11.20 8.00 -13.38
C GLY A 216 11.81 6.96 -14.32
N PHE A 217 13.08 7.11 -14.71
CA PHE A 217 13.82 6.16 -15.55
C PHE A 217 15.13 5.68 -14.92
N TRP A 218 15.76 6.52 -14.12
CA TRP A 218 16.96 6.25 -13.34
C TRP A 218 16.68 6.53 -11.88
N ALA A 219 17.31 5.76 -10.99
CA ALA A 219 17.28 6.01 -9.55
C ALA A 219 18.51 5.42 -8.87
N VAL A 220 18.87 5.95 -7.72
CA VAL A 220 19.79 5.31 -6.78
C VAL A 220 18.95 4.71 -5.68
N ILE A 221 19.14 3.42 -5.39
CA ILE A 221 18.49 2.73 -4.28
C ILE A 221 19.54 2.16 -3.34
N VAL A 222 19.32 2.33 -2.05
CA VAL A 222 20.16 1.78 -0.98
C VAL A 222 19.27 1.17 0.09
N TRP A 223 19.70 0.07 0.71
CA TRP A 223 18.95 -0.57 1.79
C TRP A 223 19.69 -0.36 3.10
N ASP A 224 18.92 -0.15 4.18
CA ASP A 224 19.45 -0.05 5.55
C ASP A 224 19.85 -1.42 6.09
N VAL A 225 20.98 -1.94 5.59
CA VAL A 225 21.56 -3.24 5.91
C VAL A 225 23.09 -3.13 5.98
N PRO A 226 23.79 -3.96 6.77
CA PRO A 226 25.24 -3.98 6.79
C PRO A 226 25.85 -4.35 5.42
N GLY A 227 26.92 -3.65 5.02
CA GLY A 227 27.66 -3.90 3.78
C GLY A 227 27.21 -3.04 2.61
N ASP A 228 27.64 -3.41 1.40
CA ASP A 228 27.32 -2.68 0.17
C ASP A 228 25.97 -3.12 -0.37
N SER A 229 24.94 -2.30 -0.12
CA SER A 229 23.58 -2.52 -0.61
C SER A 229 23.18 -1.57 -1.73
N GLN A 230 23.96 -0.51 -1.96
CA GLN A 230 23.61 0.51 -2.94
C GLN A 230 23.61 -0.07 -4.37
N ARG A 231 22.66 0.40 -5.19
CA ARG A 231 22.57 0.13 -6.62
C ARG A 231 22.16 1.39 -7.38
N ILE A 232 22.66 1.55 -8.60
CA ILE A 232 22.02 2.39 -9.61
C ILE A 232 21.10 1.49 -10.41
N VAL A 233 19.86 1.91 -10.56
CA VAL A 233 18.81 1.17 -11.26
C VAL A 233 18.26 1.99 -12.41
N SER A 234 17.81 1.28 -13.44
CA SER A 234 17.24 1.88 -14.64
C SER A 234 15.98 1.16 -15.07
N ARG A 235 15.12 1.85 -15.82
CA ARG A 235 13.97 1.25 -16.50
C ARG A 235 13.74 1.94 -17.83
N THR A 236 12.93 1.30 -18.67
CA THR A 236 12.37 1.92 -19.87
C THR A 236 10.84 2.04 -19.71
N PRO A 237 10.12 2.72 -20.63
CA PRO A 237 8.67 2.70 -20.61
C PRO A 237 8.08 1.28 -20.67
N SER A 238 8.78 0.34 -21.32
CA SER A 238 8.33 -1.03 -21.56
C SER A 238 8.95 -2.08 -20.64
N THR A 239 9.93 -1.73 -19.80
CA THR A 239 10.60 -2.68 -18.91
C THR A 239 10.46 -2.25 -17.45
N PRO A 240 10.37 -3.21 -16.51
CA PRO A 240 10.45 -2.91 -15.08
C PRO A 240 11.82 -2.36 -14.72
N TRP A 241 11.96 -1.89 -13.48
CA TRP A 241 13.27 -1.54 -12.93
C TRP A 241 14.24 -2.72 -12.96
N SER A 242 15.47 -2.46 -13.37
CA SER A 242 16.58 -3.41 -13.36
C SER A 242 17.83 -2.78 -12.75
N THR A 243 18.72 -3.62 -12.22
CA THR A 243 20.02 -3.15 -11.72
C THR A 243 20.91 -2.81 -12.90
N TYR A 244 21.38 -1.56 -12.98
CA TYR A 244 22.42 -1.15 -13.93
C TYR A 244 23.80 -1.51 -13.36
N VAL A 245 24.11 -1.02 -12.15
CA VAL A 245 25.30 -1.39 -11.38
C VAL A 245 24.99 -1.56 -9.90
N GLY A 246 25.65 -2.52 -9.25
CA GLY A 246 25.70 -2.65 -7.79
C GLY A 246 27.03 -2.16 -7.26
N PHE A 247 27.07 -1.58 -6.05
CA PHE A 247 28.31 -1.08 -5.46
C PHE A 247 29.05 -2.15 -4.66
N PRO A 248 30.39 -2.07 -4.59
CA PRO A 248 31.27 -1.27 -5.45
C PRO A 248 31.26 -1.83 -6.90
N HIS A 249 31.55 -0.96 -7.88
CA HIS A 249 31.70 -1.35 -9.28
C HIS A 249 32.93 -0.69 -9.93
N ASP A 250 33.31 -1.19 -11.10
CA ASP A 250 34.44 -0.75 -11.92
C ASP A 250 34.02 -0.04 -13.22
N VAL A 251 32.72 0.16 -13.43
CA VAL A 251 32.20 0.89 -14.60
C VAL A 251 32.71 2.34 -14.62
N CYS A 252 33.29 2.74 -15.74
CA CYS A 252 33.76 4.09 -16.03
C CYS A 252 32.63 5.06 -16.31
N TRP A 253 32.82 6.34 -15.98
CA TRP A 253 31.86 7.38 -16.32
C TRP A 253 31.63 7.48 -17.84
N SER A 254 32.69 7.37 -18.65
CA SER A 254 32.57 7.41 -20.11
C SER A 254 31.63 6.33 -20.66
N THR A 255 31.71 5.11 -20.14
CA THR A 255 30.80 4.00 -20.47
C THR A 255 29.39 4.28 -19.98
N ALA A 256 29.23 4.67 -18.72
CA ALA A 256 27.92 4.95 -18.12
C ALA A 256 27.15 6.04 -18.89
N ARG A 257 27.84 7.10 -19.28
CA ARG A 257 27.27 8.17 -20.09
C ARG A 257 26.85 7.67 -21.48
N ALA A 258 27.65 6.79 -22.10
CA ALA A 258 27.31 6.19 -23.39
C ALA A 258 26.07 5.28 -23.31
N ASP A 259 25.84 4.65 -22.15
CA ASP A 259 24.66 3.83 -21.86
C ASP A 259 23.41 4.69 -21.53
N GLY A 260 23.55 6.01 -21.45
CA GLY A 260 22.44 6.94 -21.21
C GLY A 260 22.19 7.28 -19.74
N VAL A 261 23.16 7.00 -18.86
CA VAL A 261 23.10 7.46 -17.45
C VAL A 261 23.11 9.01 -17.42
N PRO A 262 22.21 9.67 -16.67
CA PRO A 262 22.18 11.13 -16.59
C PRO A 262 23.44 11.72 -15.96
N ASP A 263 23.87 12.90 -16.43
CA ASP A 263 25.07 13.59 -15.93
C ASP A 263 25.07 13.83 -14.40
N SER A 264 23.90 13.93 -13.76
CA SER A 264 23.78 14.05 -12.29
C SER A 264 24.32 12.85 -11.51
N TYR A 265 24.59 11.74 -12.18
CA TYR A 265 25.13 10.51 -11.60
C TYR A 265 26.65 10.38 -11.74
N GLU A 266 27.34 11.31 -12.41
CA GLU A 266 28.79 11.23 -12.66
C GLU A 266 29.61 10.92 -11.39
N LYS A 267 29.21 11.50 -10.25
CA LYS A 267 29.85 11.30 -8.93
C LYS A 267 29.89 9.85 -8.43
N TYR A 268 29.09 8.95 -9.02
CA TYR A 268 29.02 7.55 -8.65
C TYR A 268 30.00 6.67 -9.44
N PHE A 269 30.63 7.20 -10.49
CA PHE A 269 31.50 6.45 -11.38
C PHE A 269 32.96 6.89 -11.26
N SER A 270 33.88 5.99 -11.58
CA SER A 270 35.30 6.32 -11.65
C SER A 270 35.60 7.11 -12.93
N THR A 271 36.55 8.04 -12.84
CA THR A 271 37.06 8.76 -14.01
C THR A 271 37.95 7.83 -14.83
N CYS A 272 37.35 7.32 -15.90
CA CYS A 272 37.90 6.71 -17.09
C CYS A 272 36.83 6.89 -18.19
#